data_AF-A0A8X8FYE0-F1
#
_entry.id   AF-A0A8X8FYE0-F1
#
_cell.length_a   1.000
_cell.length_b   1.000
_cell.length_c   1.000
_cell.angle_alpha   90.00
_cell.angle_beta   90.00
_cell.angle_gamma   90.00
#
_symmetry.space_group_name_H-M   'P 1'
#
loop_
_entity.id
_entity.type
_entity.pdbx_description
1 polymer ?
#
loop_
_entity_poly.entity_id
_entity_poly.type
_entity_poly.pdbx_seq_one_letter_code
_entity_poly.pdbx_strand_id
1 'polypeptide(L)'
;MNTFAYASLFACLLASTTASGQDIDAVTMLARTTPQQCHNAFNASSAASSCRNARMEVWDQTNCTIYVDCLRNDGKTTGNRRTVPLPQVSSLRNCDGLLC
;
A
#
# COMPACT_ATOMS: atom_id res chain seq x y z
N MET A 1 -27.86 49.89 5.45
CA MET A 1 -27.03 49.16 6.44
C MET A 1 -27.96 48.18 7.13
N ASN A 2 -28.01 46.93 6.68
CA ASN A 2 -28.82 45.89 7.33
C ASN A 2 -27.93 44.70 7.69
N THR A 3 -27.81 44.50 8.99
CA THR A 3 -26.91 43.61 9.70
C THR A 3 -27.40 42.17 9.61
N PHE A 4 -26.55 41.24 9.14
CA PHE A 4 -26.79 39.81 9.24
C PHE A 4 -26.32 39.32 10.62
N ALA A 5 -27.26 38.86 11.44
CA ALA A 5 -26.95 38.19 12.70
C ALA A 5 -26.69 36.70 12.44
N TYR A 6 -25.44 36.26 12.59
CA TYR A 6 -25.06 34.85 12.61
C TYR A 6 -25.21 34.32 14.05
N ALA A 7 -26.16 33.41 14.25
CA ALA A 7 -26.35 32.72 15.54
C ALA A 7 -25.38 31.54 15.64
N SER A 8 -24.42 31.66 16.56
CA SER A 8 -23.46 30.62 16.94
C SER A 8 -24.09 29.63 17.92
N LEU A 9 -24.09 28.33 17.59
CA LEU A 9 -24.22 27.24 18.57
C LEU A 9 -23.28 26.09 18.18
N PHE A 10 -22.03 26.18 18.65
CA PHE A 10 -21.07 25.07 18.66
C PHE A 10 -21.38 24.21 19.90
N ALA A 11 -21.97 23.04 19.70
CA ALA A 11 -22.18 22.06 20.76
C ALA A 11 -20.92 21.16 20.88
N CYS A 12 -20.11 21.38 21.91
CA CYS A 12 -19.04 20.47 22.32
C CYS A 12 -19.65 19.19 22.92
N LEU A 13 -19.69 18.10 22.14
CA LEU A 13 -19.81 16.76 22.71
C LEU A 13 -18.41 16.23 23.04
N LEU A 14 -18.09 16.25 24.34
CA LEU A 14 -17.00 15.48 24.93
C LEU A 14 -17.45 14.01 24.99
N ALA A 15 -17.01 13.20 24.02
CA ALA A 15 -17.14 11.75 24.12
C ALA A 15 -15.98 11.21 24.97
N SER A 16 -16.34 10.66 26.13
CA SER A 16 -15.48 10.08 27.14
C SER A 16 -14.60 8.96 26.57
N THR A 17 -13.28 9.12 26.63
CA THR A 17 -12.32 8.04 26.37
C THR A 17 -12.23 7.12 27.58
N THR A 18 -12.96 6.01 27.57
CA THR A 18 -12.63 4.85 28.41
C THR A 18 -11.54 4.04 27.71
N ALA A 19 -10.28 4.35 27.99
CA ALA A 19 -9.16 3.48 27.63
C ALA A 19 -9.03 2.41 28.73
N SER A 20 -9.69 1.27 28.53
CA SER A 20 -9.54 0.10 29.38
C SER A 20 -8.28 -0.67 29.02
N GLY A 21 -7.35 -0.74 29.98
CA GLY A 21 -6.44 -1.88 30.18
C GLY A 21 -5.43 -2.15 29.07
N GLN A 22 -4.26 -1.53 29.19
CA GLN A 22 -3.04 -2.02 28.57
C GLN A 22 -2.59 -3.29 29.32
N ASP A 23 -2.87 -4.44 28.73
CA ASP A 23 -2.04 -5.63 28.92
C ASP A 23 -2.14 -6.45 27.63
N ILE A 24 -1.42 -5.99 26.60
CA ILE A 24 -1.02 -6.87 25.52
C ILE A 24 0.49 -6.96 25.62
N ASP A 25 0.93 -8.09 26.14
CA ASP A 25 2.27 -8.65 25.98
C ASP A 25 2.54 -8.77 24.46
N ALA A 26 2.85 -7.64 23.85
CA ALA A 26 3.18 -7.54 22.45
C ALA A 26 4.66 -7.91 22.33
N VAL A 27 4.96 -9.19 22.55
CA VAL A 27 5.98 -9.86 21.74
C VAL A 27 5.69 -9.40 20.32
N THR A 28 6.55 -8.52 19.82
CA THR A 28 6.49 -8.04 18.44
C THR A 28 6.84 -9.26 17.59
N MET A 29 5.87 -10.15 17.40
CA MET A 29 5.90 -11.12 16.32
C MET A 29 5.99 -10.24 15.09
N LEU A 30 7.18 -10.16 14.49
CA LEU A 30 7.37 -9.53 13.19
C LEU A 30 6.27 -10.10 12.30
N ALA A 31 5.24 -9.29 12.03
CA ALA A 31 4.08 -9.75 11.32
C ALA A 31 4.57 -10.23 9.97
N ARG A 32 4.45 -11.54 9.72
CA ARG A 32 4.99 -12.17 8.51
C ARG A 32 4.37 -11.47 7.31
N THR A 33 5.21 -11.03 6.38
CA THR A 33 4.75 -10.43 5.13
C THR A 33 3.77 -11.39 4.44
N THR A 34 2.64 -10.86 3.97
CA THR A 34 1.62 -11.62 3.26
C THR A 34 1.61 -11.26 1.78
N PRO A 35 1.21 -12.19 0.88
CA PRO A 35 1.01 -11.87 -0.53
C PRO A 35 0.08 -10.66 -0.75
N GLN A 36 -0.93 -10.49 0.12
CA GLN A 36 -1.86 -9.36 0.05
C GLN A 36 -1.17 -8.03 0.34
N GLN A 37 -0.27 -7.97 1.33
CA GLN A 37 0.51 -6.75 1.61
C GLN A 37 1.41 -6.39 0.42
N CYS A 38 2.08 -7.38 -0.18
CA CYS A 38 2.86 -7.18 -1.39
C CYS A 38 1.98 -6.65 -2.55
N HIS A 39 0.78 -7.20 -2.70
CA HIS A 39 -0.15 -6.79 -3.74
C HIS A 39 -0.61 -5.34 -3.55
N ASN A 40 -0.98 -4.97 -2.32
CA ASN A 40 -1.37 -3.61 -1.98
C ASN A 40 -0.22 -2.62 -2.20
N ALA A 41 1.00 -2.98 -1.78
CA ALA A 41 2.19 -2.14 -2.00
C ALA A 41 2.51 -1.97 -3.48
N PHE A 42 2.33 -3.02 -4.30
CA PHE A 42 2.51 -2.93 -5.75
C PHE A 42 1.47 -2.04 -6.40
N ASN A 43 0.20 -2.13 -5.99
CA ASN A 43 -0.87 -1.28 -6.51
C ASN A 43 -0.65 0.21 -6.18
N ALA A 44 0.08 0.51 -5.11
CA ALA A 44 0.50 1.87 -4.77
C ALA A 44 1.72 2.37 -5.58
N SER A 45 2.41 1.48 -6.30
CA SER A 45 3.58 1.83 -7.12
C SER A 45 3.18 2.44 -8.47
N SER A 46 4.09 3.18 -9.11
CA SER A 46 3.81 3.72 -10.44
C SER A 46 3.77 2.62 -11.51
N ALA A 47 4.41 1.47 -11.27
CA ALA A 47 4.38 0.32 -12.18
C ALA A 47 2.95 -0.20 -12.42
N ALA A 48 2.06 -0.15 -11.42
CA ALA A 48 0.70 -0.66 -11.52
C ALA A 48 -0.14 0.00 -12.63
N SER A 49 0.24 1.21 -13.07
CA SER A 49 -0.42 1.91 -14.18
C SER A 49 -0.21 1.24 -15.54
N SER A 50 0.96 0.62 -15.75
CA SER A 50 1.40 0.08 -17.06
C SER A 50 1.81 -1.40 -17.01
N CYS A 51 1.75 -2.02 -15.84
CA CYS A 51 1.89 -3.45 -15.65
C CYS A 51 0.54 -4.07 -15.23
N ARG A 52 0.31 -5.33 -15.62
CA ARG A 52 -0.93 -6.09 -15.43
C ARG A 52 -0.64 -7.50 -14.93
N ASN A 53 -1.69 -8.26 -14.64
CA ASN A 53 -1.62 -9.67 -14.22
C ASN A 53 -0.70 -9.92 -13.01
N ALA A 54 -0.71 -8.99 -12.05
CA ALA A 54 0.18 -9.03 -10.91
C ALA A 54 -0.13 -10.19 -9.96
N ARG A 55 0.80 -11.14 -9.84
CA ARG A 55 0.77 -12.26 -8.89
C ARG A 55 1.90 -12.09 -7.88
N MET A 56 1.58 -12.30 -6.60
CA MET A 56 2.52 -12.13 -5.50
C MET A 56 2.79 -13.45 -4.81
N GLU A 57 4.07 -13.72 -4.53
CA GLU A 57 4.52 -14.82 -3.69
C GLU A 57 5.43 -14.27 -2.59
N VAL A 58 5.34 -14.87 -1.41
CA VAL A 58 6.16 -14.52 -0.25
C VAL A 58 6.85 -15.78 0.25
N TRP A 59 8.12 -15.93 -0.11
CA TRP A 59 8.92 -17.12 0.20
C TRP A 59 9.66 -16.98 1.54
N ASP A 60 10.11 -15.77 1.83
CA ASP A 60 10.71 -15.39 3.12
C ASP A 60 9.83 -14.34 3.81
N GLN A 61 10.05 -14.06 5.09
CA GLN A 61 9.12 -13.22 5.86
C GLN A 61 9.16 -11.72 5.48
N THR A 62 10.02 -11.29 4.56
CA THR A 62 10.34 -9.87 4.32
C THR A 62 10.27 -9.43 2.87
N ASN A 63 10.41 -10.35 1.92
CA ASN A 63 10.47 -10.06 0.49
C ASN A 63 9.21 -10.47 -0.25
N CYS A 64 8.85 -9.63 -1.22
CA CYS A 64 7.78 -9.85 -2.17
C CYS A 64 8.39 -10.31 -3.49
N THR A 65 8.07 -11.53 -3.92
CA THR A 65 8.33 -11.97 -5.29
C THR A 65 7.11 -11.64 -6.14
N ILE A 66 7.32 -10.77 -7.12
CA ILE A 66 6.29 -10.12 -7.91
C ILE A 66 6.40 -10.64 -9.34
N TYR A 67 5.32 -11.21 -9.86
CA TYR A 67 5.19 -11.63 -11.27
C TYR A 67 4.17 -10.72 -11.94
N VAL A 68 4.55 -10.05 -13.03
CA VAL A 68 3.69 -9.08 -13.72
C VAL A 68 3.97 -9.09 -15.21
N ASP A 69 3.03 -8.59 -16.00
CA ASP A 69 3.23 -8.32 -17.42
C ASP A 69 3.27 -6.82 -17.64
N CYS A 70 4.42 -6.26 -18.05
CA CYS A 70 4.61 -4.81 -18.22
C CYS A 70 4.64 -4.39 -19.69
N LEU A 71 3.98 -3.27 -20.00
CA LEU A 71 3.96 -2.68 -21.34
C LEU A 71 5.30 -2.02 -21.66
N ARG A 72 5.86 -2.32 -22.83
CA ARG A 72 7.07 -1.70 -23.37
C ARG A 72 6.74 -0.47 -24.21
N ASN A 73 7.74 0.35 -24.51
CA ASN A 73 7.60 1.51 -25.37
C ASN A 73 7.22 1.14 -26.83
N ASP A 74 7.55 -0.08 -27.26
CA ASP A 74 7.15 -0.64 -28.56
C ASP A 74 5.70 -1.16 -28.61
N GLY A 75 4.95 -1.01 -27.51
CA GLY A 75 3.55 -1.44 -27.39
C GLY A 75 3.36 -2.93 -27.10
N LYS A 76 4.43 -3.72 -27.02
CA LYS A 76 4.36 -5.13 -26.62
C LYS A 76 4.40 -5.26 -25.10
N THR A 77 3.85 -6.36 -24.60
CA THR A 77 3.93 -6.70 -23.18
C THR A 77 5.00 -7.76 -22.95
N THR A 78 5.74 -7.67 -21.85
CA THR A 78 6.70 -8.70 -21.45
C THR A 78 6.48 -9.12 -19.99
N GLY A 79 6.59 -10.42 -19.75
CA GLY A 79 6.50 -10.98 -18.41
C GLY A 79 7.76 -10.66 -17.61
N ASN A 80 7.57 -10.27 -16.35
CA ASN A 80 8.63 -9.90 -15.44
C ASN A 80 8.47 -10.58 -14.09
N ARG A 81 9.61 -10.88 -13.47
CA ARG A 81 9.70 -11.40 -12.12
C ARG A 81 10.73 -10.60 -11.35
N ARG A 82 10.34 -10.03 -10.20
CA ARG A 82 11.26 -9.30 -9.33
C ARG A 82 11.00 -9.62 -7.87
N THR A 83 12.08 -9.82 -7.11
CA THR A 83 12.02 -10.02 -5.66
C THR A 83 12.63 -8.81 -4.97
N VAL A 84 11.85 -8.12 -4.14
CA VAL A 84 12.30 -6.95 -3.37
C VAL A 84 11.68 -6.96 -1.96
N PRO A 85 12.31 -6.33 -0.96
CA PRO A 85 11.70 -6.13 0.35
C PRO A 85 10.36 -5.40 0.26
N LEU A 86 9.39 -5.76 1.10
CA LEU A 86 8.06 -5.12 1.13
C LEU A 86 8.12 -3.58 1.10
N PRO A 87 9.00 -2.89 1.86
CA PRO A 87 9.10 -1.42 1.83
C PRO A 87 9.52 -0.84 0.47
N GLN A 88 10.17 -1.62 -0.39
CA GLN A 88 10.64 -1.17 -1.71
C GLN A 88 9.61 -1.40 -2.82
N VAL A 89 8.58 -2.22 -2.59
CA VAL A 89 7.58 -2.58 -3.60
C VAL A 89 6.83 -1.35 -4.11
N SER A 90 6.48 -0.41 -3.24
CA SER A 90 5.77 0.83 -3.61
C SER A 90 6.61 1.79 -4.45
N SER A 91 7.93 1.61 -4.48
CA SER A 91 8.84 2.44 -5.29
C SER A 91 9.00 1.93 -6.72
N LEU A 92 8.42 0.76 -7.04
CA LEU A 92 8.58 0.14 -8.34
C LEU A 92 7.94 0.95 -9.47
N ARG A 93 8.58 0.88 -10.63
CA ARG A 93 8.25 1.53 -11.89
C ARG A 93 8.38 0.51 -13.03
N ASN A 94 7.81 0.87 -14.17
CA ASN A 94 8.02 0.15 -15.41
C ASN A 94 9.17 0.79 -16.19
N CYS A 95 10.30 0.08 -16.29
CA CYS A 95 11.47 0.45 -17.08
C CYS A 95 11.46 -0.33 -18.40
N ASP A 96 10.62 0.10 -19.36
CA ASP A 96 10.49 -0.52 -20.69
C ASP A 96 10.21 -2.04 -20.64
N GLY A 97 9.17 -2.43 -19.91
CA GLY A 97 8.75 -3.81 -19.74
C GLY A 97 9.41 -4.54 -18.57
N LEU A 98 10.39 -3.93 -17.90
CA LEU A 98 11.03 -4.50 -16.72
C LEU A 98 10.57 -3.79 -15.44
N LEU A 99 10.43 -4.53 -14.34
CA LEU A 99 10.30 -3.89 -13.04
C LEU A 99 11.65 -3.32 -12.61
N CYS A 100 11.64 -2.02 -12.35
CA CYS A 100 12.62 -1.24 -11.61
C CYS A 100 11.87 -0.50 -10.50
#